data_AF-A0A934D413-F1
#
_entry.id   AF-A0A934D413-F1
#
_cell.length_a   1.000
_cell.length_b   1.000
_cell.length_c   1.000
_cell.angle_alpha   90.00
_cell.angle_beta   90.00
_cell.angle_gamma   90.00
#
_symmetry.space_group_name_H-M   'P 1'
#
loop_
_entity.id
_entity.type
_entity.pdbx_description
1 polymer ?
#
loop_
_entity_poly.entity_id
_entity_poly.type
_entity_poly.pdbx_seq_one_letter_code
_entity_poly.pdbx_strand_id
1 'polypeptide(L)' 'MSPRLVEDSFCPHCKAALPEPKPRVCPQCAGSLQQRYLKAGCLTSAPKLLLVSLGLAWLVRELWT' A
#
# COMPACT_ATOMS: atom_id res chain seq x y z
N MET A 1 3.51 1.76 7.32
CA MET A 1 4.67 0.92 6.94
C MET A 1 5.09 1.34 5.53
N SER A 2 6.21 2.04 5.36
CA SER A 2 6.73 2.34 4.01
C SER A 2 7.15 1.04 3.31
N PRO A 3 6.98 0.91 1.98
CA PRO A 3 7.44 -0.28 1.26
C PRO A 3 8.97 -0.35 1.41
N ARG A 4 9.46 -1.34 2.15
CA ARG A 4 10.91 -1.53 2.35
C ARG A 4 11.53 -1.89 1.01
N LEU A 5 12.30 -0.96 0.44
CA LEU A 5 13.18 -1.24 -0.69
C LEU A 5 14.12 -2.37 -0.29
N VAL A 6 14.33 -3.36 -1.17
CA VAL A 6 15.14 -4.54 -0.84
C VAL A 6 16.61 -4.11 -0.78
N GLU A 7 17.19 -4.12 0.43
CA GLU A 7 18.59 -3.75 0.64
C GLU A 7 19.55 -4.91 0.37
N ASP A 8 19.02 -6.12 0.26
CA ASP A 8 19.75 -7.37 0.03
C ASP A 8 20.25 -7.51 -1.41
N SER A 9 21.27 -8.33 -1.61
CA SER A 9 21.82 -8.71 -2.93
C SER A 9 20.97 -9.75 -3.66
N PHE A 10 20.02 -10.39 -2.98
CA PHE A 10 19.14 -11.41 -3.55
C PHE A 10 17.67 -11.09 -3.28
N CYS A 11 16.79 -11.49 -4.19
CA CYS A 11 15.37 -11.33 -4.02
C CYS A 11 14.85 -12.31 -2.93
N PRO A 12 14.14 -11.85 -1.88
CA PRO A 12 13.62 -12.74 -0.84
C PRO A 12 12.54 -13.71 -1.36
N HIS A 13 11.96 -13.45 -2.53
CA HIS A 13 10.94 -14.32 -3.13
C HIS A 13 11.55 -15.47 -3.93
N CYS A 14 12.34 -15.17 -4.96
CA CYS A 14 12.88 -16.16 -5.89
C CYS A 14 14.36 -16.47 -5.70
N LYS A 15 15.03 -15.80 -4.75
CA LYS A 15 16.48 -15.90 -4.49
C LYS A 15 17.38 -15.50 -5.68
N ALA A 16 16.83 -14.92 -6.74
CA ALA A 16 17.62 -14.39 -7.85
C ALA A 16 18.48 -13.20 -7.40
N ALA A 17 19.68 -13.07 -7.98
CA ALA A 17 20.56 -11.92 -7.75
C ALA A 17 19.87 -10.62 -8.23
N LEU A 18 20.02 -9.56 -7.44
CA LEU A 18 19.45 -8.25 -7.74
C LEU A 18 20.52 -7.33 -8.36
N PRO A 19 20.17 -6.51 -9.37
CA PRO A 19 21.12 -5.62 -10.02
C PRO A 19 21.54 -4.44 -9.11
N GLU A 20 22.72 -3.89 -9.38
CA GLU A 20 23.17 -2.61 -8.82
C GLU A 20 23.00 -1.49 -9.87
N PRO A 21 22.72 -0.23 -9.49
CA PRO A 21 22.61 0.33 -8.13
C PRO A 21 21.20 0.23 -7.50
N LYS A 22 21.08 0.49 -6.20
CA LYS A 22 19.79 0.63 -5.51
C LYS A 22 19.04 1.89 -6.01
N PRO A 23 17.69 1.94 -6.04
CA PRO A 23 16.70 0.94 -5.59
C PRO A 23 16.47 -0.20 -6.60
N ARG A 24 16.29 -1.42 -6.07
CA ARG A 24 16.30 -2.66 -6.87
C ARG A 24 14.89 -3.20 -7.14
N VAL A 25 14.63 -3.53 -8.39
CA VAL A 25 13.49 -4.37 -8.81
C VAL A 25 14.06 -5.71 -9.28
N CYS A 26 13.52 -6.82 -8.77
CA CYS A 26 13.94 -8.13 -9.25
C CYS A 26 13.48 -8.33 -10.70
N PRO A 27 14.37 -8.62 -11.67
CA PRO A 27 13.99 -8.79 -13.07
C PRO A 27 13.13 -10.04 -13.29
N GLN A 28 13.35 -11.08 -12.47
CA GLN A 28 12.59 -12.34 -12.55
C GLN A 28 11.17 -12.19 -11.99
N CYS A 29 10.99 -11.38 -10.94
CA CYS A 29 9.68 -11.19 -10.30
C CYS A 29 8.97 -9.91 -10.75
N ALA A 30 9.61 -9.06 -11.55
CA ALA A 30 9.18 -7.71 -11.89
C ALA A 30 8.71 -6.86 -10.70
N GLY A 31 9.25 -7.14 -9.50
CA GLY A 31 8.84 -6.48 -8.26
C GLY A 31 7.43 -6.87 -7.79
N SER A 32 6.89 -8.06 -8.10
CA SER A 32 5.54 -8.49 -7.70
C SER A 32 5.22 -8.28 -6.21
N LEU A 33 6.18 -8.48 -5.30
CA LEU A 33 6.03 -8.14 -3.88
C LEU A 33 5.99 -6.63 -3.63
N GLN A 34 6.85 -5.84 -4.29
CA GLN A 34 6.85 -4.37 -4.20
C GLN A 34 5.57 -3.77 -4.79
N GLN A 35 5.07 -4.32 -5.90
CA GLN A 35 3.80 -3.93 -6.53
C GLN A 35 2.60 -4.23 -5.63
N ARG A 36 2.61 -5.33 -4.86
CA ARG A 36 1.56 -5.59 -3.87
C ARG A 36 1.51 -4.52 -2.80
N TYR A 37 2.64 -4.03 -2.30
CA TYR A 37 2.66 -2.95 -1.30
C TYR A 37 2.37 -1.56 -1.89
N LEU A 38 2.77 -1.29 -3.14
CA LEU A 38 2.43 -0.05 -3.84
C LEU A 38 0.94 0.02 -4.21
N LYS A 39 0.33 -1.10 -4.66
CA LYS A 39 -1.11 -1.19 -4.92
C LYS A 39 -1.94 -1.31 -3.63
N ALA A 40 -1.40 -1.96 -2.59
CA ALA A 40 -1.94 -1.92 -1.24
C ALA A 40 -1.54 -0.62 -0.50
N GLY A 41 -1.35 0.47 -1.26
CA GLY A 41 -1.57 1.83 -0.79
C GLY A 41 -2.99 1.96 -0.25
N CYS A 42 -3.14 1.54 1.01
CA CYS A 42 -4.08 1.97 2.01
C CYS A 42 -5.58 1.87 1.66
N LEU A 43 -6.19 0.71 1.96
CA LEU A 43 -7.58 0.70 2.48
C LEU A 43 -7.74 1.56 3.75
N THR A 44 -6.61 1.93 4.40
CA THR A 44 -6.53 2.94 5.48
C THR A 44 -6.53 4.39 4.99
N SER A 45 -6.59 4.64 3.67
CA SER A 45 -6.73 5.99 3.08
C SER A 45 -8.17 6.28 2.70
N ALA A 46 -9.09 5.32 2.93
CA ALA A 46 -10.52 5.59 2.93
C ALA A 46 -10.76 6.76 3.90
N PRO A 47 -11.21 7.90 3.38
CA PRO A 47 -10.85 9.22 3.89
C PRO A 47 -11.63 9.56 5.15
N LYS A 48 -11.09 10.44 6.00
CA LYS A 48 -11.86 11.08 7.08
C LYS A 48 -13.22 11.62 6.60
N LEU A 49 -13.32 12.00 5.32
CA LEU A 49 -14.54 12.42 4.64
C LEU A 49 -15.65 11.35 4.64
N LEU A 50 -15.31 10.06 4.50
CA LEU A 50 -16.30 8.98 4.53
C LEU A 50 -16.92 8.86 5.93
N LEU A 51 -16.09 8.90 6.97
CA LEU A 51 -16.55 8.92 8.37
C LEU A 51 -17.36 10.18 8.70
N VAL A 52 -16.92 11.35 8.25
CA VAL A 52 -17.66 12.62 8.42
C VAL A 52 -19.02 12.57 7.72
N SER A 53 -19.08 12.04 6.49
CA SER A 53 -20.33 11.93 5.74
C SER A 53 -21.35 11.00 6.40
N LEU A 54 -20.88 9.87 6.96
CA LEU A 54 -21.73 8.95 7.72
C LEU A 54 -22.23 9.57 9.03
N GLY A 55 -21.37 10.31 9.74
CA GLY A 55 -21.75 11.02 10.95
C GLY A 55 -22.79 12.12 10.70
N LEU A 56 -22.59 12.94 9.66
CA LEU A 56 -23.57 13.96 9.27
C LEU A 56 -24.90 13.35 8.83
N ALA A 57 -24.88 12.27 8.04
CA ALA A 57 -26.10 11.59 7.63
C ALA A 57 -26.90 11.05 8.82
N TRP A 58 -26.21 10.49 9.83
CA TRP A 58 -26.85 10.03 11.06
C TRP A 58 -27.46 11.19 11.87
N LEU A 59 -26.74 12.30 12.02
CA LEU A 59 -27.18 13.46 12.79
C LEU A 59 -28.39 14.16 12.14
N VAL A 60 -28.39 14.29 10.80
CA VAL A 60 -29.55 14.80 10.04
C VAL A 60 -30.78 13.91 10.24
N ARG A 61 -30.59 12.58 10.29
CA ARG A 61 -31.70 11.65 10.53
C ARG A 61 -32.31 11.85 11.92
N GLU A 62 -31.50 11.93 12.97
CA GLU A 62 -31.98 12.13 14.35
C GLU A 62 -32.69 13.48 14.55
N LEU A 63 -32.24 14.55 13.86
CA LEU A 63 -32.86 15.87 13.98
C LEU A 63 -34.19 16.01 13.21
N TRP A 64 -34.49 15.10 12.27
CA TRP A 64 -35.68 15.17 11.42
C TRP A 64 -36.75 14.14 11.79
N THR A 65 -36.50 13.29 12.78
CA THR A 65 -37.47 12.39 13.43
C THR A 65 -37.90 12.96 14.78
#